data_AF-A0A5C4PZG1-F1
#
_entry.id   AF-A0A5C4PZG1-F1
#
_cell.length_a   1.000
_cell.length_b   1.000
_cell.length_c   1.000
_cell.angle_alpha   90.00
_cell.angle_beta   90.00
_cell.angle_gamma   90.00
#
_symmetry.space_group_name_H-M   'P 1'
#
loop_
_entity.id
_entity.type
_entity.pdbx_description
1 polymer ?
#
loop_
_entity_poly.entity_id
_entity_poly.type
_entity_poly.pdbx_seq_one_letter_code
_entity_poly.pdbx_strand_id
1 'polypeptide(L)'
;MIRFFSQLLIFLKLFWHRFNENKLNMAAGYLTYSTMLALVPLMMVVLAIFAAFPVFNEVSGQIQSLIFDNFAPETGGVLQQYLNEFVANSKKMSGIGVIGLIVVALMLISSIDRTLNDIWPNTNSRTPLFSFAIYWMILTLGPLFLAVSLIVSSYIFSIQFFSHQTVMSFGTKLLSLVPFILTWLAFTLIYTVVPNTKVNLRYAMIGALVAAIFFTLGKKGFTWYMTAFPSYQLIYGALATLPILLLWIQLSWTFVLLGAQLTAVLEDFHLVHTGQLDLHKESQNKQQKLSEELQRLTQKIATQTAPDNGEQQKNDRIDSKS
;
A
#
# COMPACT_ATOMS: atom_id res chain seq x y z
N MET A 1 28.63 -6.78 25.94
CA MET A 1 28.49 -7.63 24.73
C MET A 1 27.35 -8.66 24.87
N ILE A 2 27.31 -9.47 25.94
CA ILE A 2 26.29 -10.52 26.15
C ILE A 2 24.84 -9.98 26.17
N ARG A 3 24.58 -8.87 26.87
CA ARG A 3 23.23 -8.25 26.93
C ARG A 3 22.71 -7.74 25.58
N PHE A 4 23.61 -7.20 24.75
CA PHE A 4 23.26 -6.74 23.41
C PHE A 4 22.87 -7.92 22.51
N PHE A 5 23.63 -9.02 22.60
CA PHE A 5 23.34 -10.23 21.84
C PHE A 5 22.00 -10.86 22.24
N SER A 6 21.67 -10.91 23.53
CA SER A 6 20.36 -11.40 23.99
C SER A 6 19.21 -10.50 23.53
N GLN A 7 19.38 -9.17 23.56
CA GLN A 7 18.35 -8.23 23.08
C GLN A 7 18.12 -8.36 21.57
N LEU A 8 19.20 -8.51 20.80
CA LEU A 8 19.11 -8.73 19.36
C LEU A 8 18.38 -10.04 19.05
N LEU A 9 18.67 -11.12 19.77
CA LEU A 9 17.96 -12.39 19.60
C LEU A 9 16.47 -12.30 19.94
N ILE A 10 16.11 -11.58 21.00
CA ILE A 10 14.70 -11.34 21.36
C ILE A 10 14.00 -10.55 20.25
N PHE A 11 14.63 -9.47 19.78
CA PHE A 11 14.11 -8.68 18.67
C PHE A 11 13.91 -9.51 17.40
N LEU A 12 14.90 -10.34 17.04
CA LEU A 12 14.83 -11.16 15.83
C LEU A 12 13.74 -12.24 15.93
N LYS A 13 13.60 -12.87 17.11
CA LYS A 13 12.51 -13.82 17.38
C LYS A 13 11.15 -13.13 17.31
N LEU A 14 11.02 -11.95 17.90
CA LEU A 14 9.78 -11.17 17.86
C LEU A 14 9.42 -10.76 16.43
N PHE A 15 10.41 -10.27 15.67
CA PHE A 15 10.25 -9.91 14.27
C PHE A 15 9.74 -11.10 13.45
N TRP A 16 10.38 -12.26 13.57
CA TRP A 16 9.98 -13.46 12.82
C TRP A 16 8.62 -14.00 13.25
N HIS A 17 8.32 -13.95 14.55
CA HIS A 17 7.02 -14.33 15.08
C HIS A 17 5.90 -13.47 14.48
N ARG A 18 6.03 -12.14 14.56
CA ARG A 18 5.07 -11.20 14.00
C ARG A 18 5.04 -11.26 12.46
N PHE A 19 6.16 -11.51 11.78
CA PHE A 19 6.21 -11.68 10.32
C PHE A 19 5.31 -12.83 9.85
N ASN A 20 5.32 -13.95 10.58
CA ASN A 20 4.47 -15.10 10.30
C ASN A 20 3.02 -14.87 10.73
N GLU A 21 2.79 -14.23 11.88
CA GLU A 21 1.45 -13.87 12.36
C GLU A 21 0.72 -12.98 11.35
N ASN A 22 1.42 -11.94 10.85
CA ASN A 22 0.89 -10.97 9.90
C ASN A 22 0.88 -11.48 8.44
N LYS A 23 1.40 -12.70 8.19
CA LYS A 23 1.42 -13.36 6.87
C LYS A 23 1.93 -12.43 5.75
N LEU A 24 3.04 -11.73 5.99
CA LEU A 24 3.50 -10.63 5.13
C LEU A 24 3.62 -10.98 3.63
N ASN A 25 4.05 -12.20 3.32
CA ASN A 25 4.16 -12.67 1.93
C ASN A 25 2.78 -12.77 1.25
N MET A 26 1.77 -13.26 1.97
CA MET A 26 0.40 -13.34 1.48
C MET A 26 -0.21 -11.94 1.35
N ALA A 27 0.05 -11.06 2.32
CA ALA A 27 -0.36 -9.66 2.28
C ALA A 27 0.22 -8.92 1.06
N ALA A 28 1.52 -9.11 0.78
CA ALA A 28 2.16 -8.58 -0.42
C ALA A 28 1.49 -9.12 -1.70
N GLY A 29 1.24 -10.42 -1.77
CA GLY A 29 0.54 -11.04 -2.91
C GLY A 29 -0.88 -10.49 -3.12
N TYR A 30 -1.63 -10.29 -2.04
CA TYR A 30 -2.95 -9.66 -2.06
C TYR A 30 -2.90 -8.24 -2.62
N LEU A 31 -1.99 -7.40 -2.11
CA LEU A 31 -1.84 -6.03 -2.60
C LEU A 31 -1.35 -5.98 -4.05
N THR A 32 -0.49 -6.91 -4.47
CA THR A 32 -0.07 -7.05 -5.87
C THR A 32 -1.25 -7.34 -6.78
N TYR A 33 -2.07 -8.32 -6.43
CA TYR A 33 -3.28 -8.65 -7.19
C TYR A 33 -4.26 -7.47 -7.24
N SER A 34 -4.55 -6.86 -6.09
CA SER A 34 -5.42 -5.68 -6.03
C SER A 34 -4.89 -4.51 -6.85
N THR A 35 -3.57 -4.27 -6.82
CA THR A 35 -2.92 -3.22 -7.61
C THR A 35 -3.03 -3.51 -9.10
N MET A 36 -2.85 -4.76 -9.51
CA MET A 36 -2.97 -5.17 -10.91
C MET A 36 -4.39 -4.97 -11.45
N LEU A 37 -5.42 -5.33 -10.68
CA LEU A 37 -6.81 -5.08 -11.05
C LEU A 37 -7.15 -3.59 -11.11
N ALA A 38 -6.60 -2.81 -10.20
CA ALA A 38 -6.85 -1.38 -10.10
C ALA A 38 -5.89 -0.53 -10.96
N LEU A 39 -4.93 -1.14 -11.66
CA LEU A 39 -3.90 -0.44 -12.41
C LEU A 39 -4.53 0.49 -13.47
N VAL A 40 -5.42 -0.05 -14.30
CA VAL A 40 -6.10 0.72 -15.34
C VAL A 40 -6.97 1.81 -14.71
N PRO A 41 -7.91 1.52 -13.79
CA PRO A 41 -8.70 2.56 -13.11
C PRO A 41 -7.87 3.66 -12.45
N LEU A 42 -6.78 3.31 -11.78
CA LEU A 42 -5.91 4.27 -11.12
C LEU A 42 -5.19 5.17 -12.12
N MET A 43 -4.66 4.58 -13.21
CA MET A 43 -4.12 5.36 -14.33
C MET A 43 -5.17 6.32 -14.87
N MET A 44 -6.42 5.89 -15.02
CA MET A 44 -7.49 6.77 -15.52
C MET A 44 -7.77 7.95 -14.60
N VAL A 45 -7.79 7.73 -13.29
CA VAL A 45 -7.99 8.80 -12.31
C VAL A 45 -6.82 9.78 -12.34
N VAL A 46 -5.58 9.29 -12.39
CA VAL A 46 -4.38 10.12 -12.53
C VAL A 46 -4.49 11.00 -13.79
N LEU A 47 -4.80 10.40 -14.94
CA LEU A 47 -4.90 11.12 -16.20
C LEU A 47 -6.05 12.15 -16.22
N ALA A 48 -7.19 11.81 -15.63
CA ALA A 48 -8.31 12.73 -15.49
C ALA A 48 -7.96 13.95 -14.63
N ILE A 49 -7.21 13.74 -13.54
CA ILE A 49 -6.70 14.83 -12.71
C ILE A 49 -5.74 15.69 -13.52
N PHE A 50 -4.76 15.09 -14.21
CA PHE A 50 -3.81 15.85 -15.03
C PHE A 50 -4.52 16.71 -16.09
N ALA A 51 -5.53 16.16 -16.77
CA ALA A 51 -6.32 16.90 -17.76
C ALA A 51 -7.20 18.01 -17.15
N ALA A 52 -7.61 17.87 -15.89
CA ALA A 52 -8.48 18.83 -15.20
C ALA A 52 -7.72 20.06 -14.67
N PHE A 53 -6.40 19.97 -14.44
CA PHE A 53 -5.61 21.06 -13.88
C PHE A 53 -4.80 21.80 -14.96
N PRO A 54 -5.09 23.09 -15.25
CA PRO A 54 -4.43 23.85 -16.33
C PRO A 54 -2.91 24.00 -16.20
N VAL A 55 -2.38 23.90 -14.98
CA VAL A 55 -0.93 23.93 -14.72
C VAL A 55 -0.19 22.82 -15.48
N PHE A 56 -0.86 21.71 -15.78
CA PHE A 56 -0.28 20.63 -16.57
C PHE A 56 -0.38 20.87 -18.08
N ASN A 57 -1.19 21.81 -18.57
CA ASN A 57 -1.29 22.12 -20.00
C ASN A 57 -0.01 22.80 -20.52
N GLU A 58 0.63 23.66 -19.73
CA GLU A 58 1.92 24.29 -20.07
C GLU A 58 3.08 23.31 -19.91
N VAL A 59 3.01 22.45 -18.89
CA VAL A 59 3.96 21.37 -18.64
C VAL A 59 3.88 20.29 -19.73
N SER A 60 2.72 20.10 -20.36
CA SER A 60 2.51 19.09 -21.42
C SER A 60 3.42 19.29 -22.63
N GLY A 61 3.71 20.53 -23.04
CA GLY A 61 4.57 20.79 -24.20
C GLY A 61 6.05 20.49 -23.94
N GLN A 62 6.56 20.85 -22.75
CA GLN A 62 7.98 20.66 -22.39
C GLN A 62 8.26 19.26 -21.80
N ILE A 63 7.28 18.66 -21.12
CA ILE A 63 7.36 17.25 -20.73
C ILE A 63 7.14 16.33 -21.94
N GLN A 64 6.34 16.72 -22.94
CA GLN A 64 6.31 16.00 -24.21
C GLN A 64 7.71 15.99 -24.84
N SER A 65 8.36 17.14 -25.04
CA SER A 65 9.71 17.10 -25.64
C SER A 65 10.72 16.35 -24.74
N LEU A 66 10.70 16.52 -23.42
CA LEU A 66 11.68 15.86 -22.54
C LEU A 66 11.45 14.35 -22.33
N ILE A 67 10.21 13.89 -22.17
CA ILE A 67 9.90 12.46 -22.04
C ILE A 67 10.04 11.75 -23.41
N PHE A 68 9.58 12.39 -24.49
CA PHE A 68 9.59 11.76 -25.82
C PHE A 68 10.98 11.77 -26.45
N ASP A 69 11.79 12.82 -26.25
CA ASP A 69 13.13 12.89 -26.85
C ASP A 69 14.20 12.16 -26.00
N ASN A 70 14.00 11.99 -24.68
CA ASN A 70 15.07 11.48 -23.81
C ASN A 70 14.75 10.20 -23.01
N PHE A 71 13.49 9.86 -22.76
CA PHE A 71 13.16 8.76 -21.84
C PHE A 71 12.41 7.60 -22.51
N ALA A 72 11.69 7.88 -23.60
CA ALA A 72 10.71 6.95 -24.18
C ALA A 72 10.44 7.19 -25.69
N PRO A 73 11.45 7.27 -26.57
CA PRO A 73 11.21 7.52 -28.00
C PRO A 73 10.30 6.46 -28.66
N GLU A 74 10.27 5.22 -28.15
CA GLU A 74 9.36 4.16 -28.63
C GLU A 74 8.00 4.09 -27.90
N THR A 75 7.89 4.58 -26.66
CA THR A 75 6.66 4.42 -25.83
C THR A 75 5.85 5.71 -25.66
N GLY A 76 6.41 6.88 -26.00
CA GLY A 76 5.71 8.17 -25.94
C GLY A 76 4.51 8.23 -26.89
N GLY A 77 4.67 7.75 -28.14
CA GLY A 77 3.58 7.68 -29.12
C GLY A 77 2.43 6.77 -28.67
N VAL A 78 2.76 5.65 -28.02
CA VAL A 78 1.78 4.71 -27.45
C VAL A 78 1.01 5.36 -26.29
N LEU A 79 1.70 6.04 -25.37
CA LEU A 79 1.06 6.74 -24.26
C LEU A 79 0.13 7.87 -24.76
N GLN A 80 0.58 8.65 -25.76
CA GLN A 80 -0.22 9.71 -26.37
C GLN A 80 -1.44 9.15 -27.13
N GLN A 81 -1.29 8.04 -27.83
CA GLN A 81 -2.39 7.35 -28.47
C GLN A 81 -3.42 6.87 -27.44
N TYR A 82 -2.99 6.23 -26.34
CA TYR A 82 -3.91 5.83 -25.27
C TYR A 82 -4.59 7.02 -24.59
N LEU A 83 -3.89 8.14 -24.41
CA LEU A 83 -4.49 9.38 -23.89
C LEU A 83 -5.57 9.93 -24.82
N ASN A 84 -5.28 10.00 -26.12
CA ASN A 84 -6.21 10.50 -27.12
C ASN A 84 -7.41 9.56 -27.29
N GLU A 85 -7.17 8.25 -27.35
CA GLU A 85 -8.22 7.22 -27.36
C GLU A 85 -9.05 7.27 -26.09
N PHE A 86 -8.44 7.49 -24.92
CA PHE A 86 -9.19 7.68 -23.69
C PHE A 86 -10.07 8.91 -23.77
N VAL A 87 -9.54 10.10 -24.07
CA VAL A 87 -10.35 11.33 -24.16
C VAL A 87 -11.51 11.16 -25.15
N ALA A 88 -11.28 10.46 -26.27
CA ALA A 88 -12.31 10.10 -27.23
C ALA A 88 -13.36 9.12 -26.67
N ASN A 89 -12.93 8.13 -25.88
CA ASN A 89 -13.80 7.13 -25.25
C ASN A 89 -14.50 7.66 -23.99
N SER A 90 -13.90 8.56 -23.20
CA SER A 90 -14.50 9.19 -22.02
C SER A 90 -15.73 10.00 -22.40
N LYS A 91 -15.69 10.68 -23.56
CA LYS A 91 -16.85 11.41 -24.12
C LYS A 91 -18.02 10.48 -24.48
N LYS A 92 -17.75 9.19 -24.69
CA LYS A 92 -18.75 8.14 -24.99
C LYS A 92 -19.11 7.29 -23.78
N MET A 93 -18.37 7.42 -22.67
CA MET A 93 -18.53 6.61 -21.48
C MET A 93 -19.70 7.17 -20.65
N SER A 94 -20.72 6.35 -20.40
CA SER A 94 -21.78 6.70 -19.45
C SER A 94 -21.16 7.02 -18.09
N GLY A 95 -21.68 8.02 -17.37
CA GLY A 95 -21.16 8.43 -16.05
C GLY A 95 -21.01 7.27 -15.06
N ILE A 96 -21.79 6.20 -15.25
CA ILE A 96 -21.71 4.93 -14.52
C ILE A 96 -20.31 4.27 -14.64
N GLY A 97 -19.68 4.30 -15.82
CA GLY A 97 -18.35 3.73 -16.02
C GLY A 97 -17.27 4.49 -15.26
N VAL A 98 -17.35 5.83 -15.23
CA VAL A 98 -16.39 6.67 -14.50
C VAL A 98 -16.50 6.43 -13.00
N ILE A 99 -17.73 6.32 -12.49
CA ILE A 99 -17.99 5.97 -11.09
C ILE A 99 -17.38 4.59 -10.77
N GLY A 100 -17.56 3.61 -11.65
CA GLY A 100 -16.96 2.28 -11.50
C GLY A 100 -15.44 2.32 -11.34
N LEU A 101 -14.73 3.12 -12.15
CA LEU A 101 -13.26 3.26 -12.05
C LEU A 101 -12.85 3.91 -10.72
N ILE A 102 -13.55 4.95 -10.28
CA ILE A 102 -13.30 5.61 -8.99
C ILE A 102 -13.51 4.61 -7.85
N VAL A 103 -14.58 3.81 -7.91
CA VAL A 103 -14.86 2.78 -6.89
C VAL A 103 -13.72 1.76 -6.83
N VAL A 104 -13.23 1.26 -7.96
CA VAL A 104 -12.11 0.31 -7.97
C VAL A 104 -10.82 0.93 -7.42
N ALA A 105 -10.54 2.19 -7.74
CA ALA A 105 -9.39 2.91 -7.17
C ALA A 105 -9.52 3.08 -5.64
N LEU A 106 -10.71 3.42 -5.15
CA LEU A 106 -11.00 3.50 -3.71
C LEU A 106 -10.90 2.12 -3.03
N MET A 107 -11.29 1.04 -3.71
CA MET A 107 -11.13 -0.32 -3.20
C MET A 107 -9.64 -0.66 -3.00
N LEU A 108 -8.77 -0.29 -3.95
CA LEU A 108 -7.32 -0.48 -3.79
C LEU A 108 -6.79 0.28 -2.57
N ILE A 109 -7.11 1.57 -2.43
CA ILE A 109 -6.68 2.38 -1.29
C ILE A 109 -7.18 1.76 0.02
N SER A 110 -8.42 1.29 0.04
CA SER A 110 -9.00 0.62 1.20
C SER A 110 -8.33 -0.72 1.52
N SER A 111 -7.88 -1.46 0.51
CA SER A 111 -7.09 -2.69 0.69
C SER A 111 -5.72 -2.39 1.28
N ILE A 112 -5.04 -1.34 0.79
CA ILE A 112 -3.76 -0.88 1.35
C ILE A 112 -3.93 -0.45 2.81
N ASP A 113 -4.96 0.35 3.10
CA ASP A 113 -5.26 0.81 4.46
C ASP A 113 -5.48 -0.38 5.41
N ARG A 114 -6.34 -1.33 5.05
CA ARG A 114 -6.58 -2.54 5.85
C ARG A 114 -5.30 -3.34 6.07
N THR A 115 -4.57 -3.65 4.99
CA THR A 115 -3.36 -4.46 5.09
C THR A 115 -2.27 -3.80 5.92
N LEU A 116 -2.13 -2.47 5.86
CA LEU A 116 -1.23 -1.75 6.75
C LEU A 116 -1.75 -1.79 8.19
N ASN A 117 -3.02 -1.52 8.44
CA ASN A 117 -3.59 -1.58 9.79
C ASN A 117 -3.43 -2.97 10.43
N ASP A 118 -3.61 -4.05 9.68
CA ASP A 118 -3.46 -5.43 10.17
C ASP A 118 -2.05 -5.75 10.69
N ILE A 119 -1.03 -4.98 10.33
CA ILE A 119 0.34 -5.13 10.86
C ILE A 119 0.40 -4.72 12.34
N TRP A 120 -0.40 -3.73 12.76
CA TRP A 120 -0.41 -3.23 14.13
C TRP A 120 -1.52 -3.92 14.94
N PRO A 121 -1.21 -4.57 16.07
CA PRO A 121 -2.20 -5.36 16.82
C PRO A 121 -3.31 -4.52 17.49
N ASN A 122 -3.08 -3.23 17.74
CA ASN A 122 -3.99 -2.35 18.49
C ASN A 122 -4.68 -1.28 17.63
N THR A 123 -4.96 -1.56 16.35
CA THR A 123 -5.66 -0.59 15.49
C THR A 123 -7.13 -0.50 15.86
N ASN A 124 -7.62 0.74 16.03
CA ASN A 124 -9.04 0.99 16.20
C ASN A 124 -9.76 0.96 14.85
N SER A 125 -11.08 0.76 14.84
CA SER A 125 -11.88 0.96 13.63
C SER A 125 -12.07 2.45 13.34
N ARG A 126 -11.72 2.90 12.14
CA ARG A 126 -12.05 4.26 11.66
C ARG A 126 -13.54 4.32 11.33
N THR A 127 -14.19 5.46 11.57
CA THR A 127 -15.58 5.66 11.11
C THR A 127 -15.60 5.67 9.58
N PRO A 128 -16.59 5.03 8.92
CA PRO A 128 -16.60 4.86 7.47
C PRO A 128 -16.57 6.19 6.70
N LEU A 129 -17.20 7.23 7.25
CA LEU A 129 -17.21 8.57 6.68
C LEU A 129 -15.81 9.22 6.68
N PHE A 130 -15.05 9.04 7.76
CA PHE A 130 -13.69 9.59 7.87
C PHE A 130 -12.71 8.85 6.96
N SER A 131 -12.81 7.51 6.89
CA SER A 131 -12.04 6.71 5.93
C SER A 131 -12.33 7.13 4.49
N PHE A 132 -13.61 7.34 4.14
CA PHE A 132 -13.99 7.81 2.81
C PHE A 132 -13.35 9.16 2.47
N ALA A 133 -13.36 10.13 3.40
CA ALA A 133 -12.75 11.45 3.20
C ALA A 133 -11.22 11.35 3.00
N ILE A 134 -10.54 10.50 3.78
CA ILE A 134 -9.10 10.27 3.60
C ILE A 134 -8.81 9.61 2.26
N TYR A 135 -9.58 8.59 1.87
CA TYR A 135 -9.38 7.93 0.59
C TYR A 135 -9.63 8.88 -0.58
N TRP A 136 -10.63 9.76 -0.47
CA TRP A 136 -10.86 10.84 -1.44
C TRP A 136 -9.71 11.83 -1.51
N MET A 137 -9.13 12.19 -0.36
CA MET A 137 -7.96 13.06 -0.31
C MET A 137 -6.75 12.38 -0.96
N ILE A 138 -6.48 11.10 -0.67
CA ILE A 138 -5.39 10.35 -1.30
C ILE A 138 -5.61 10.26 -2.82
N LEU A 139 -6.84 9.99 -3.25
CA LEU A 139 -7.19 9.84 -4.66
C LEU A 139 -6.99 11.13 -5.48
N THR A 140 -7.21 12.30 -4.87
CA THR A 140 -7.08 13.62 -5.51
C THR A 140 -5.69 14.23 -5.33
N LEU A 141 -5.20 14.24 -4.10
CA LEU A 141 -3.93 14.87 -3.72
C LEU A 141 -2.71 13.99 -4.03
N GLY A 142 -2.87 12.66 -4.00
CA GLY A 142 -1.79 11.71 -4.27
C GLY A 142 -1.21 11.87 -5.68
N PRO A 143 -2.02 11.85 -6.75
CA PRO A 143 -1.56 12.11 -8.11
C PRO A 143 -0.92 13.48 -8.29
N LEU A 144 -1.44 14.52 -7.63
CA LEU A 144 -0.86 15.86 -7.65
C LEU A 144 0.54 15.87 -7.02
N PHE A 145 0.71 15.22 -5.88
CA PHE A 145 2.01 15.08 -5.22
C PHE A 145 3.01 14.30 -6.07
N LEU A 146 2.57 13.20 -6.71
CA LEU A 146 3.38 12.44 -7.67
C LEU A 146 3.80 13.30 -8.87
N ALA A 147 2.89 14.10 -9.43
CA ALA A 147 3.17 14.98 -10.54
C ALA A 147 4.27 16.00 -10.18
N VAL A 148 4.16 16.64 -9.02
CA VAL A 148 5.18 17.57 -8.51
C VAL A 148 6.51 16.84 -8.30
N SER A 149 6.49 15.65 -7.69
CA SER A 149 7.70 14.83 -7.48
C SER A 149 8.38 14.45 -8.79
N LEU A 150 7.62 14.12 -9.84
CA LEU A 150 8.14 13.78 -11.16
C LEU A 150 8.75 15.01 -11.83
N ILE A 151 8.08 16.16 -11.82
CA ILE A 151 8.60 17.41 -12.38
C ILE A 151 9.94 17.77 -11.73
N VAL A 152 10.01 17.72 -10.40
CA VAL A 152 11.23 18.00 -9.64
C VAL A 152 12.34 16.99 -9.97
N SER A 153 12.01 15.70 -10.03
CA SER A 153 12.98 14.65 -10.35
C SER A 153 13.53 14.80 -11.78
N SER A 154 12.66 15.09 -12.75
CA SER A 154 13.04 15.31 -14.15
C SER A 154 13.91 16.56 -14.32
N TYR A 155 13.60 17.64 -13.61
CA TYR A 155 14.40 18.86 -13.62
C TYR A 155 15.80 18.64 -13.01
N ILE A 156 15.89 17.87 -11.93
CA ILE A 156 17.19 17.51 -11.33
C ILE A 156 18.00 16.61 -12.27
N PHE A 157 17.35 15.64 -12.92
CA PHE A 157 18.00 14.74 -13.86
C PHE A 157 18.52 15.49 -15.10
N SER A 158 17.76 16.42 -15.66
CA SER A 158 18.19 17.22 -16.81
C SER A 158 19.43 18.06 -16.48
N ILE A 159 19.47 18.69 -15.31
CA ILE A 159 20.67 19.42 -14.86
C ILE A 159 21.88 18.48 -14.82
N GLN A 160 21.77 17.28 -14.25
CA GLN A 160 22.88 16.34 -14.14
C GLN A 160 23.35 15.78 -15.49
N PHE A 161 22.44 15.58 -16.45
CA PHE A 161 22.75 15.01 -17.76
C PHE A 161 23.33 16.06 -18.72
N PHE A 162 22.87 17.31 -18.68
CA PHE A 162 23.40 18.38 -19.53
C PHE A 162 24.64 19.07 -18.96
N SER A 163 24.92 18.97 -17.65
CA SER A 163 26.09 19.59 -17.02
C SER A 163 27.37 18.74 -17.06
N HIS A 164 27.64 18.01 -18.15
CA HIS A 164 28.80 17.12 -18.30
C HIS A 164 30.19 17.80 -18.19
N GLN A 165 30.28 19.13 -18.02
CA GLN A 165 31.55 19.85 -17.93
C GLN A 165 31.80 20.64 -16.64
N THR A 166 30.92 20.62 -15.65
CA THR A 166 31.21 21.31 -14.39
C THR A 166 31.48 20.29 -13.29
N VAL A 167 32.71 20.34 -12.76
CA VAL A 167 33.21 19.65 -11.56
C VAL A 167 32.06 19.28 -10.63
N MET A 168 31.98 18.00 -10.25
CA MET A 168 30.95 17.42 -9.37
C MET A 168 30.81 18.24 -8.08
N SER A 169 30.04 19.32 -8.15
CA SER A 169 29.87 20.27 -7.06
C SER A 169 29.12 19.57 -5.95
N PHE A 170 29.43 19.91 -4.69
CA PHE A 170 28.71 19.40 -3.53
C PHE A 170 27.18 19.52 -3.69
N GLY A 171 26.71 20.55 -4.41
CA GLY A 171 25.30 20.74 -4.76
C GLY A 171 24.69 19.63 -5.63
N THR A 172 25.40 19.11 -6.64
CA THR A 172 24.84 18.05 -7.52
C THR A 172 24.75 16.71 -6.80
N LYS A 173 25.69 16.43 -5.88
CA LYS A 173 25.65 15.25 -5.00
C LYS A 173 24.48 15.33 -4.01
N LEU A 174 24.22 16.51 -3.44
CA LEU A 174 23.07 16.74 -2.57
C LEU A 174 21.74 16.56 -3.32
N LEU A 175 21.65 17.06 -4.56
CA LEU A 175 20.50 16.87 -5.44
C LEU A 175 20.23 15.38 -5.74
N SER A 176 21.27 14.55 -5.89
CA SER A 176 21.11 13.10 -6.11
C SER A 176 20.47 12.35 -4.94
N LEU A 177 20.51 12.92 -3.73
CA LEU A 177 19.89 12.34 -2.53
C LEU A 177 18.41 12.72 -2.41
N VAL A 178 17.94 13.76 -3.11
CA VAL A 178 16.56 14.26 -3.02
C VAL A 178 15.53 13.16 -3.28
N PRO A 179 15.64 12.32 -4.34
CA PRO A 179 14.66 11.25 -4.58
C PRO A 179 14.62 10.21 -3.45
N PHE A 180 15.77 9.91 -2.85
CA PHE A 180 15.87 9.00 -1.71
C PHE A 180 15.20 9.60 -0.47
N ILE A 181 15.50 10.87 -0.16
CA ILE A 181 14.91 11.59 0.97
C ILE A 181 13.39 11.70 0.81
N LEU A 182 12.89 12.02 -0.40
CA LEU A 182 11.45 12.06 -0.68
C LEU A 182 10.78 10.69 -0.49
N THR A 183 11.42 9.61 -0.96
CA THR A 183 10.92 8.24 -0.76
C THR A 183 10.87 7.91 0.73
N TRP A 184 11.92 8.25 1.47
CA TRP A 184 12.01 8.03 2.91
C TRP A 184 10.94 8.82 3.70
N LEU A 185 10.75 10.09 3.36
CA LEU A 185 9.70 10.92 3.96
C LEU A 185 8.30 10.40 3.61
N ALA A 186 8.06 9.96 2.37
CA ALA A 186 6.80 9.37 1.94
C ALA A 186 6.47 8.11 2.75
N PHE A 187 7.42 7.18 2.89
CA PHE A 187 7.21 5.99 3.72
C PHE A 187 7.04 6.32 5.20
N THR A 188 7.77 7.32 5.71
CA THR A 188 7.57 7.81 7.10
C THR A 188 6.14 8.30 7.29
N LEU A 189 5.62 9.08 6.34
CA LEU A 189 4.25 9.60 6.40
C LEU A 189 3.23 8.46 6.33
N ILE A 190 3.41 7.49 5.42
CA ILE A 190 2.53 6.32 5.32
C ILE A 190 2.50 5.55 6.65
N TYR A 191 3.66 5.26 7.25
CA TYR A 191 3.73 4.48 8.49
C TYR A 191 3.25 5.24 9.72
N THR A 192 3.14 6.56 9.66
CA THR A 192 2.66 7.38 10.78
C THR A 192 1.18 7.74 10.66
N VAL A 193 0.67 7.93 9.44
CA VAL A 193 -0.68 8.47 9.19
C VAL A 193 -1.71 7.39 8.85
N VAL A 194 -1.30 6.33 8.15
CA VAL A 194 -2.23 5.28 7.69
C VAL A 194 -2.67 4.37 8.83
N PRO A 195 -1.79 3.87 9.72
CA PRO A 195 -2.23 3.07 10.84
C PRO A 195 -3.19 3.85 11.75
N ASN A 196 -4.28 3.24 12.17
CA ASN A 196 -5.24 3.81 13.11
C ASN A 196 -4.83 3.57 14.57
N THR A 197 -3.56 3.78 14.85
CA THR A 197 -2.96 3.67 16.18
C THR A 197 -1.90 4.76 16.34
N LYS A 198 -1.51 5.05 17.58
CA LYS A 198 -0.44 6.00 17.86
C LYS A 198 0.89 5.32 17.55
N VAL A 199 1.54 5.72 16.47
CA VAL A 199 2.87 5.24 16.09
C VAL A 199 3.92 6.29 16.46
N ASN A 200 4.98 5.88 17.15
CA ASN A 200 6.10 6.79 17.44
C ASN A 200 6.87 7.16 16.16
N LEU A 201 6.97 8.45 15.86
CA LEU A 201 7.65 8.97 14.66
C LEU A 201 9.10 8.46 14.53
N ARG A 202 9.81 8.23 15.65
CA ARG A 202 11.19 7.71 15.61
C ARG A 202 11.24 6.29 15.04
N TYR A 203 10.32 5.42 15.44
CA TYR A 203 10.25 4.05 14.91
C TYR A 203 9.79 4.05 13.46
N ALA A 204 8.82 4.92 13.11
CA ALA A 204 8.38 5.09 11.72
C ALA A 204 9.52 5.54 10.80
N MET A 205 10.34 6.49 11.22
CA MET A 205 11.51 6.95 10.47
C MET A 205 12.55 5.83 10.25
N ILE A 206 12.78 4.98 11.25
CA ILE A 206 13.73 3.85 11.15
C ILE A 206 13.18 2.79 10.17
N GLY A 207 11.91 2.40 10.32
CA GLY A 207 11.26 1.46 9.41
C GLY A 207 11.20 1.97 7.97
N ALA A 208 10.85 3.25 7.81
CA ALA A 208 10.84 3.95 6.52
C ALA A 208 12.22 4.00 5.88
N LEU A 209 13.28 4.16 6.67
CA LEU A 209 14.65 4.18 6.15
C LEU A 209 15.01 2.84 5.54
N VAL A 210 14.70 1.75 6.24
CA VAL A 210 14.93 0.39 5.74
C VAL A 210 14.11 0.12 4.48
N ALA A 211 12.83 0.49 4.46
CA ALA A 211 12.00 0.38 3.26
C ALA A 211 12.56 1.21 2.09
N ALA A 212 12.98 2.46 2.32
CA ALA A 212 13.52 3.33 1.29
C ALA A 212 14.85 2.78 0.71
N ILE A 213 15.70 2.18 1.55
CA ILE A 213 16.92 1.49 1.12
C ILE A 213 16.56 0.30 0.22
N PHE A 214 15.70 -0.61 0.69
CA PHE A 214 15.28 -1.77 -0.10
C PHE A 214 14.59 -1.37 -1.39
N PHE A 215 13.73 -0.35 -1.36
CA PHE A 215 13.04 0.16 -2.54
C PHE A 215 14.02 0.77 -3.55
N THR A 216 15.03 1.51 -3.08
CA THR A 216 16.05 2.12 -3.95
C THR A 216 17.00 1.08 -4.53
N LEU A 217 17.44 0.12 -3.72
CA LEU A 217 18.24 -1.02 -4.19
C LEU A 217 17.44 -1.90 -5.14
N GLY A 218 16.16 -2.12 -4.84
CA GLY A 218 15.20 -2.83 -5.68
C GLY A 218 15.06 -2.18 -7.05
N LYS A 219 14.90 -0.86 -7.13
CA LYS A 219 14.88 -0.12 -8.41
C LYS A 219 16.15 -0.38 -9.23
N LYS A 220 17.32 -0.22 -8.60
CA LYS A 220 18.61 -0.46 -9.28
C LYS A 220 18.77 -1.91 -9.72
N GLY A 221 18.42 -2.87 -8.87
CA GLY A 221 18.47 -4.30 -9.16
C GLY A 221 17.50 -4.70 -10.27
N PHE A 222 16.31 -4.10 -10.30
CA PHE A 222 15.31 -4.35 -11.34
C PHE A 222 15.74 -3.77 -12.69
N THR A 223 16.27 -2.54 -12.71
CA THR A 223 16.89 -1.96 -13.90
C THR A 223 18.03 -2.84 -14.41
N TRP A 224 18.94 -3.27 -13.52
CA TRP A 224 20.02 -4.17 -13.87
C TRP A 224 19.50 -5.48 -14.48
N TYR A 225 18.50 -6.13 -13.85
CA TYR A 225 17.89 -7.36 -14.35
C TYR A 225 17.30 -7.20 -15.75
N MET A 226 16.58 -6.11 -16.00
CA MET A 226 16.01 -5.79 -17.33
C MET A 226 17.08 -5.59 -18.40
N THR A 227 18.18 -4.92 -18.06
CA THR A 227 19.28 -4.68 -19.01
C THR A 227 20.16 -5.90 -19.25
N ALA A 228 20.35 -6.75 -18.23
CA ALA A 228 21.23 -7.91 -18.29
C ALA A 228 20.56 -9.13 -18.94
N PHE A 229 19.23 -9.25 -18.83
CA PHE A 229 18.47 -10.41 -19.32
C PHE A 229 17.34 -10.02 -20.28
N PRO A 230 17.65 -9.40 -21.45
CA PRO A 230 16.64 -9.07 -22.46
C PRO A 230 16.00 -10.30 -23.10
N SER A 231 16.57 -11.50 -22.87
CA SER A 231 16.08 -12.79 -23.39
C SER A 231 14.60 -13.04 -23.10
N TYR A 232 14.08 -12.57 -21.96
CA TYR A 232 12.65 -12.71 -21.64
C TYR A 232 11.76 -11.90 -22.60
N GLN A 233 12.18 -10.70 -22.98
CA GLN A 233 11.49 -9.90 -24.02
C GLN A 233 11.69 -10.50 -25.41
N LEU A 234 12.84 -11.14 -25.69
CA LEU A 234 13.09 -11.80 -26.98
C LEU A 234 12.20 -13.03 -27.21
N ILE A 235 11.90 -13.81 -26.16
CA ILE A 235 11.09 -15.03 -26.26
C ILE A 235 9.59 -14.69 -26.27
N TYR A 236 9.15 -13.80 -25.36
CA TYR A 236 7.72 -13.54 -25.14
C TYR A 236 7.23 -12.21 -25.74
N GLY A 237 8.11 -11.39 -26.31
CA GLY A 237 7.77 -10.09 -26.88
C GLY A 237 7.06 -9.19 -25.88
N ALA A 238 6.00 -8.51 -26.33
CA ALA A 238 5.19 -7.63 -25.50
C ALA A 238 4.54 -8.34 -24.28
N LEU A 239 4.32 -9.65 -24.34
CA LEU A 239 3.73 -10.42 -23.23
C LEU A 239 4.65 -10.51 -22.02
N ALA A 240 5.98 -10.34 -22.20
CA ALA A 240 6.94 -10.31 -21.09
C ALA A 240 6.65 -9.17 -20.10
N THR A 241 6.04 -8.07 -20.57
CA THR A 241 5.73 -6.89 -19.78
C THR A 241 4.86 -7.22 -18.56
N LEU A 242 3.87 -8.12 -18.70
CA LEU A 242 2.93 -8.42 -17.62
C LEU A 242 3.60 -9.16 -16.44
N PRO A 243 4.31 -10.29 -16.63
CA PRO A 243 5.05 -10.95 -15.54
C PRO A 243 6.12 -10.05 -14.91
N ILE A 244 6.83 -9.26 -15.73
CA ILE A 244 7.86 -8.33 -15.26
C ILE A 244 7.24 -7.25 -14.35
N LEU A 245 6.12 -6.67 -14.76
CA LEU A 245 5.38 -5.69 -13.97
C LEU A 245 4.83 -6.31 -12.67
N LEU A 246 4.27 -7.52 -12.74
CA LEU A 246 3.80 -8.26 -11.58
C LEU A 246 4.91 -8.48 -10.55
N LEU A 247 6.09 -8.90 -11.00
CA LEU A 247 7.26 -9.08 -10.14
C LEU A 247 7.68 -7.77 -9.49
N TRP A 248 7.67 -6.67 -10.25
CA TRP A 248 8.02 -5.34 -9.73
C TRP A 248 7.05 -4.87 -8.64
N ILE A 249 5.75 -5.00 -8.89
CA ILE A 249 4.71 -4.65 -7.92
C ILE A 249 4.84 -5.51 -6.66
N GLN A 250 5.07 -6.82 -6.83
CA GLN A 250 5.29 -7.74 -5.71
C GLN A 250 6.47 -7.34 -4.85
N LEU A 251 7.64 -7.08 -5.45
CA LEU A 251 8.83 -6.64 -4.72
C LEU A 251 8.59 -5.31 -4.02
N SER A 252 7.92 -4.37 -4.69
CA SER A 252 7.58 -3.06 -4.12
C SER A 252 6.74 -3.21 -2.86
N TRP A 253 5.68 -4.02 -2.89
CA TRP A 253 4.86 -4.26 -1.72
C TRP A 253 5.61 -5.01 -0.62
N THR A 254 6.46 -5.98 -0.97
CA THR A 254 7.33 -6.65 0.01
C THR A 254 8.22 -5.64 0.74
N PHE A 255 8.87 -4.71 0.04
CA PHE A 255 9.72 -3.70 0.69
C PHE A 255 8.92 -2.75 1.60
N VAL A 256 7.74 -2.32 1.15
CA VAL A 256 6.86 -1.44 1.93
C VAL A 256 6.35 -2.14 3.18
N LEU A 257 5.89 -3.38 3.07
CA LEU A 257 5.36 -4.12 4.22
C LEU A 257 6.46 -4.52 5.21
N LEU A 258 7.68 -4.82 4.73
CA LEU A 258 8.83 -5.07 5.60
C LEU A 258 9.19 -3.85 6.46
N GLY A 259 9.14 -2.64 5.91
CA GLY A 259 9.38 -1.42 6.69
C GLY A 259 8.28 -1.11 7.70
N ALA A 260 7.02 -1.36 7.33
CA ALA A 260 5.88 -1.24 8.24
C ALA A 260 5.98 -2.24 9.41
N GLN A 261 6.29 -3.50 9.09
CA GLN A 261 6.54 -4.56 10.08
C GLN A 261 7.67 -4.20 11.03
N LEU A 262 8.78 -3.68 10.51
CA LEU A 262 9.90 -3.24 11.34
C LEU A 262 9.48 -2.10 12.29
N THR A 263 8.67 -1.16 11.81
CA THR A 263 8.12 -0.06 12.62
C THR A 263 7.28 -0.60 13.78
N ALA A 264 6.34 -1.50 13.50
CA ALA A 264 5.47 -2.11 14.51
C ALA A 264 6.28 -2.95 15.53
N VAL A 265 7.25 -3.73 15.07
CA VAL A 265 8.08 -4.57 15.96
C VAL A 265 8.99 -3.73 16.85
N LEU A 266 9.52 -2.60 16.38
CA LEU A 266 10.31 -1.68 17.22
C LEU A 266 9.47 -1.10 18.36
N GLU A 267 8.21 -0.81 18.09
CA GLU A 267 7.25 -0.34 19.09
C GLU A 267 6.92 -1.45 20.10
N ASP A 268 6.55 -2.65 19.63
CA ASP A 268 6.31 -3.82 20.47
C ASP A 268 7.54 -4.16 21.34
N PHE A 269 8.74 -4.12 20.77
CA PHE A 269 9.98 -4.40 21.50
C PHE A 269 10.21 -3.42 22.65
N HIS A 270 9.87 -2.14 22.46
CA HIS A 270 9.92 -1.14 23.51
C HIS A 270 8.88 -1.40 24.62
N LEU A 271 7.67 -1.81 24.24
CA LEU A 271 6.61 -2.16 25.19
C LEU A 271 6.93 -3.44 25.99
N VAL A 272 7.56 -4.44 25.36
CA VAL A 272 8.05 -5.65 26.05
C VAL A 272 9.16 -5.29 27.05
N HIS A 273 10.10 -4.42 26.66
CA HIS A 273 11.20 -3.99 27.55
C HIS A 273 10.73 -3.17 28.75
N THR A 274 9.66 -2.39 28.59
CA THR A 274 9.06 -1.61 29.68
C THR A 274 8.08 -2.43 30.53
N GLY A 275 7.87 -3.71 30.19
CA GLY A 275 6.94 -4.61 30.88
C GLY A 275 5.46 -4.30 30.63
N GLN A 276 5.16 -3.45 29.65
CA GLN A 276 3.80 -3.04 29.29
C GLN A 276 3.11 -4.01 28.32
N LEU A 277 3.89 -4.82 27.59
CA LEU A 277 3.39 -5.86 26.69
C LEU A 277 3.95 -7.23 27.09
N ASP A 278 3.05 -8.16 27.41
CA ASP A 278 3.36 -9.57 27.65
C ASP A 278 2.65 -10.40 26.58
N LEU A 279 3.42 -10.93 25.63
CA LEU A 279 2.92 -11.70 24.48
C LEU A 279 2.14 -12.93 24.91
N HIS A 280 2.47 -13.52 26.07
CA HIS A 280 1.74 -14.67 26.59
C HIS A 280 0.34 -14.24 27.05
N LYS A 281 0.24 -13.14 27.80
CA LYS A 281 -1.05 -12.56 28.22
C LYS A 281 -1.87 -12.07 27.03
N GLU A 282 -1.24 -11.49 26.01
CA GLU A 282 -1.91 -11.05 24.78
C GLU A 282 -2.61 -12.25 24.09
N SER A 283 -1.88 -13.37 23.93
CA SER A 283 -2.42 -14.59 23.34
C SER A 283 -3.57 -15.20 24.16
N GLN A 284 -3.44 -15.24 25.49
CA GLN A 284 -4.48 -15.75 26.39
C GLN A 284 -5.73 -14.86 26.36
N ASN A 285 -5.58 -13.55 26.41
CA ASN A 285 -6.70 -12.61 26.32
C ASN A 285 -7.47 -12.77 25.01
N LYS A 286 -6.76 -12.99 23.89
CA LYS A 286 -7.39 -13.20 22.57
C LYS A 286 -8.18 -14.50 22.54
N GLN A 287 -7.65 -15.59 23.10
CA GLN A 287 -8.35 -16.87 23.21
C GLN A 287 -9.56 -16.79 24.16
N GLN A 288 -9.41 -16.10 25.30
CA GLN A 288 -10.49 -15.91 26.25
C GLN A 288 -11.66 -15.13 25.64
N LYS A 289 -11.38 -13.98 25.00
CA LYS A 289 -12.42 -13.19 24.29
C LYS A 289 -13.16 -14.02 23.25
N LEU A 290 -12.45 -14.80 22.45
CA LEU A 290 -13.06 -15.68 21.46
C LEU A 290 -13.97 -16.73 22.11
N SER A 291 -13.52 -17.34 23.22
CA SER A 291 -14.33 -18.31 23.96
C SER A 291 -15.61 -17.71 24.55
N GLU A 292 -15.54 -16.49 25.09
CA GLU A 292 -16.69 -15.74 25.60
C GLU A 292 -17.68 -15.38 24.47
N GLU A 293 -17.18 -14.97 23.30
CA GLU A 293 -18.02 -14.66 22.14
C GLU A 293 -18.73 -15.90 21.59
N LEU A 294 -18.02 -17.04 21.49
CA LEU A 294 -18.63 -18.30 21.09
C LEU A 294 -19.71 -18.74 22.08
N GLN A 295 -19.46 -18.64 23.39
CA GLN A 295 -20.49 -18.94 24.41
C GLN A 295 -21.73 -18.05 24.27
N ARG A 296 -21.54 -16.74 24.03
CA ARG A 296 -22.66 -15.80 23.81
C ARG A 296 -23.46 -16.16 22.56
N LEU A 297 -22.80 -16.56 21.47
CA LEU A 297 -23.47 -16.97 20.23
C LEU A 297 -24.21 -18.30 20.42
N THR A 298 -23.60 -19.29 21.06
CA THR A 298 -24.25 -20.57 21.38
C THR A 298 -25.47 -20.36 22.27
N GLN A 299 -25.38 -19.48 23.27
CA GLN A 299 -26.51 -19.16 24.13
C GLN A 299 -27.64 -18.49 23.33
N LYS A 300 -27.34 -17.49 22.49
CA LYS A 300 -28.35 -16.86 21.61
C LYS A 300 -29.07 -17.86 20.70
N ILE A 301 -28.32 -18.82 20.13
CA ILE A 301 -28.91 -19.89 19.30
C ILE A 301 -29.83 -20.76 20.16
N ALA A 302 -29.38 -21.20 21.34
CA ALA A 302 -30.18 -22.03 22.24
C ALA A 302 -31.48 -21.35 22.72
N THR A 303 -31.48 -20.03 22.94
CA THR A 303 -32.69 -19.29 23.29
C THR A 303 -33.64 -19.10 22.10
N GLN A 304 -33.14 -19.13 20.87
CA GLN A 304 -33.96 -19.03 19.65
C GLN A 304 -34.53 -20.38 19.18
N THR A 305 -33.87 -21.50 19.51
CA THR A 305 -34.34 -22.86 19.18
C THR A 305 -35.09 -23.55 20.30
N ALA A 306 -35.26 -22.91 21.46
CA ALA A 306 -36.14 -23.42 22.51
C ALA A 306 -37.58 -23.50 21.96
N PRO A 307 -38.25 -24.68 22.05
CA PRO A 307 -39.61 -24.81 21.58
C PRO A 307 -40.51 -23.81 22.32
N ASP A 308 -41.39 -23.14 21.57
CA ASP A 308 -42.45 -22.33 22.16
C ASP A 308 -43.39 -23.27 22.94
N ASN A 309 -43.12 -23.41 24.23
CA ASN A 309 -43.95 -24.21 25.15
C ASN A 309 -45.40 -23.68 25.24
N GLY A 310 -45.73 -22.59 24.55
CA GLY A 310 -47.11 -22.13 24.33
C GLY A 310 -47.97 -23.06 23.47
N GLU A 311 -47.39 -23.87 22.58
CA GLU A 311 -48.19 -24.80 21.74
C GLU A 311 -48.49 -26.15 22.43
N GLN A 312 -47.59 -26.67 23.28
CA GLN A 312 -47.85 -27.92 24.02
C GLN A 312 -48.94 -27.77 25.10
N GLN A 313 -49.03 -26.62 25.77
CA GLN A 313 -50.13 -26.36 26.73
C GLN A 313 -51.51 -26.17 26.06
N LYS A 314 -51.54 -25.89 24.75
CA LYS A 314 -52.80 -25.73 24.00
C LYS A 314 -53.37 -27.08 23.56
N ASN A 315 -52.52 -28.07 23.24
CA ASN A 315 -52.97 -29.42 22.86
C ASN A 315 -53.45 -30.24 24.07
N ASP A 316 -52.78 -30.15 25.22
CA ASP A 316 -53.21 -30.88 26.44
C ASP A 316 -54.57 -30.41 26.98
N ARG A 317 -54.97 -29.16 26.69
CA ARG A 317 -56.32 -28.64 27.03
C ARG A 317 -57.44 -29.10 26.10
N ILE A 318 -57.09 -29.61 24.91
CA ILE A 318 -58.08 -30.09 23.94
C ILE A 318 -58.39 -31.57 24.22
N ASP A 319 -57.39 -32.37 24.59
CA ASP A 319 -57.59 -33.79 24.94
C ASP A 319 -58.23 -34.00 26.32
N SER A 320 -58.18 -33.03 27.24
CA SER A 320 -58.88 -33.13 28.54
C SER A 320 -60.39 -32.79 28.47
N LYS A 321 -60.95 -32.58 27.27
CA LYS A 321 -62.33 -32.14 27.05
C LYS A 321 -63.16 -33.05 26.13
N SER A 322 -62.62 -34.22 25.73
CA SER A 322 -63.38 -35.30 25.06
C SER A 322 -63.55 -36.49 25.99
#